data_AF-A0ABD1N8R6-F1
#
_entry.id   AF-A0ABD1N8R6-F1
#
_cell.length_a   1.000
_cell.length_b   1.000
_cell.length_c   1.000
_cell.angle_alpha   90.00
_cell.angle_beta   90.00
_cell.angle_gamma   90.00
#
_symmetry.space_group_name_H-M   'P 1'
#
loop_
_entity.id
_entity.type
_entity.pdbx_description
1 polymer ?
#
loop_
_entity_poly.entity_id
_entity_poly.type
_entity_poly.pdbx_seq_one_letter_code
_entity_poly.pdbx_strand_id
1 'polypeptide(L)'
;MDTLLNPLGWSPWGDSNFAQDTVYYGEYQNYRPGASTTNRVKWPGFHVITSPTEEFQFIVTRLLSGPTWLGSTNVPFTSVNGLVIGNPLGALWGVNTFPTHRRTDDGCSHCS
;
A
#
# COMPACT_ATOMS: atom_id res chain seq x y z
N MET A 1 2.89 -6.05 -7.23
CA MET A 1 2.04 -5.89 -8.43
C MET A 1 2.65 -6.64 -9.61
N ASP A 2 1.95 -7.65 -10.09
CA ASP A 2 2.37 -8.44 -11.24
C ASP A 2 2.06 -7.72 -12.57
N THR A 3 2.43 -8.34 -13.68
CA THR A 3 2.22 -7.79 -15.03
C THR A 3 0.80 -7.96 -15.56
N LEU A 4 -0.12 -8.57 -14.80
CA LEU A 4 -1.52 -8.74 -15.24
C LEU A 4 -2.29 -7.42 -15.14
N LEU A 5 -1.83 -6.50 -14.30
CA LEU A 5 -2.42 -5.16 -14.18
C LEU A 5 -2.26 -4.38 -15.50
N ASN A 6 -3.38 -3.84 -16.00
CA ASN A 6 -3.35 -2.89 -17.11
C ASN A 6 -2.45 -1.70 -16.71
N PRO A 7 -1.54 -1.22 -17.58
CA PRO A 7 -0.69 -0.06 -17.28
C PRO A 7 -1.45 1.20 -16.85
N LEU A 8 -2.71 1.38 -17.31
CA LEU A 8 -3.60 2.47 -16.86
C LEU A 8 -3.97 2.37 -15.37
N GLY A 9 -3.96 1.15 -14.81
CA GLY A 9 -4.19 0.84 -13.39
C GLY A 9 -5.64 0.89 -12.94
N TRP A 10 -6.37 1.94 -13.32
CA TRP A 10 -7.75 2.20 -12.90
C TRP A 10 -8.69 2.30 -14.10
N SER A 11 -9.95 1.95 -13.91
CA SER A 11 -10.98 1.88 -14.97
C SER A 11 -12.15 2.80 -14.65
N PRO A 12 -12.74 3.49 -15.65
CA PRO A 12 -13.90 4.35 -15.42
C PRO A 12 -15.09 3.52 -14.92
N TRP A 13 -16.01 4.21 -14.26
CA TRP A 13 -17.30 3.62 -13.89
C TRP A 13 -18.25 3.69 -15.10
N GLY A 14 -18.42 2.55 -15.76
CA GLY A 14 -19.16 2.46 -17.02
C GLY A 14 -18.53 3.35 -18.10
N ASP A 15 -19.36 3.88 -18.99
CA ASP A 15 -18.92 4.71 -20.12
C ASP A 15 -18.89 6.22 -19.78
N SER A 16 -18.56 6.57 -18.53
CA SER A 16 -18.63 7.96 -18.03
C SER A 16 -17.34 8.44 -17.37
N ASN A 17 -17.21 9.76 -17.22
CA ASN A 17 -16.15 10.40 -16.43
C ASN A 17 -16.53 10.57 -14.94
N PHE A 18 -17.57 9.87 -14.48
CA PHE A 18 -18.09 10.01 -13.13
C PHE A 18 -16.98 9.80 -12.09
N ALA A 19 -16.94 10.73 -11.13
CA ALA A 19 -16.07 10.75 -9.97
C ALA A 19 -14.55 10.74 -10.22
N GLN A 20 -14.07 10.90 -11.45
CA GLN A 20 -12.62 10.94 -11.75
C GLN A 20 -11.88 12.06 -11.01
N ASP A 21 -12.59 13.11 -10.59
CA ASP A 21 -12.08 14.27 -9.87
C ASP A 21 -12.41 14.28 -8.36
N THR A 22 -13.26 13.37 -7.89
CA THR A 22 -13.77 13.35 -6.51
C THR A 22 -13.43 12.07 -5.73
N VAL A 23 -13.15 10.97 -6.43
CA VAL A 23 -12.61 9.75 -5.81
C VAL A 23 -11.13 9.95 -5.45
N TYR A 24 -10.64 9.22 -4.45
CA TYR A 24 -9.22 9.18 -4.10
C TYR A 24 -8.66 7.77 -4.36
N TYR A 25 -7.87 7.63 -5.42
CA TYR A 25 -7.12 6.42 -5.76
C TYR A 25 -5.64 6.63 -5.44
N GLY A 26 -5.14 5.96 -4.40
CA GLY A 26 -3.76 6.08 -3.93
C GLY A 26 -2.92 4.84 -4.22
N GLU A 27 -1.71 5.04 -4.76
CA GLU A 27 -0.67 4.00 -4.82
C GLU A 27 0.56 4.42 -3.99
N TYR A 28 0.94 3.61 -2.99
CA TYR A 28 2.10 3.86 -2.12
C TYR A 28 3.04 2.66 -2.13
N GLN A 29 4.33 2.91 -2.43
CA GLN A 29 5.42 1.92 -2.35
C GLN A 29 5.09 0.52 -2.91
N ASN A 30 4.24 0.45 -3.93
CA ASN A 30 3.99 -0.79 -4.66
C ASN A 30 5.30 -1.23 -5.34
N TYR A 31 5.55 -2.52 -5.35
CA TYR A 31 6.74 -3.14 -5.93
C TYR A 31 6.37 -4.25 -6.92
N ARG A 32 7.37 -4.74 -7.68
CA ARG A 32 7.27 -5.71 -8.80
C ARG A 32 6.86 -5.07 -10.15
N PRO A 33 6.99 -5.78 -11.29
CA PRO A 33 6.91 -5.17 -12.63
C PRO A 33 5.61 -4.40 -12.96
N GLY A 34 4.46 -4.71 -12.35
CA GLY A 34 3.22 -3.96 -12.57
C GLY A 34 3.07 -2.69 -11.73
N ALA A 35 4.00 -2.42 -10.82
CA ALA A 35 3.92 -1.28 -9.91
C ALA A 35 4.32 0.05 -10.54
N SER A 36 4.85 0.04 -11.77
CA SER A 36 5.20 1.29 -12.45
C SER A 36 3.96 2.16 -12.63
N THR A 37 4.04 3.41 -12.17
CA THR A 37 2.95 4.38 -12.25
C THR A 37 3.05 5.29 -13.48
N THR A 38 4.10 5.16 -14.30
CA THR A 38 4.37 6.03 -15.47
C THR A 38 3.18 6.16 -16.41
N ASN A 39 2.50 5.03 -16.66
CA ASN A 39 1.40 4.92 -17.61
C ASN A 39 0.00 4.98 -16.97
N ARG A 40 -0.08 5.30 -15.67
CA ARG A 40 -1.37 5.41 -14.98
C ARG A 40 -2.21 6.55 -15.54
N VAL A 41 -3.53 6.39 -15.40
CA VAL A 41 -4.52 7.44 -15.67
C VAL A 41 -4.10 8.78 -15.06
N LYS A 42 -4.47 9.88 -15.71
CA LYS A 42 -4.16 11.26 -15.28
C LYS A 42 -5.34 11.94 -14.60
N TRP A 43 -6.23 11.15 -14.02
CA TRP A 43 -7.41 11.69 -13.34
C TRP A 43 -7.01 12.52 -12.13
N PRO A 44 -7.69 13.63 -11.82
CA PRO A 44 -7.36 14.43 -10.65
C PRO A 44 -7.43 13.65 -9.33
N GLY A 45 -8.30 12.64 -9.26
CA GLY A 45 -8.43 11.73 -8.11
C GLY A 45 -7.37 10.63 -8.01
N PHE A 46 -6.43 10.52 -8.96
CA PHE A 46 -5.34 9.54 -8.87
C PHE A 46 -4.07 10.16 -8.27
N HIS A 47 -3.51 9.49 -7.27
CA HIS A 47 -2.39 9.96 -6.48
C HIS A 47 -1.30 8.88 -6.35
N VAL A 48 -0.07 9.23 -6.72
CA VAL A 48 1.11 8.49 -6.29
C VAL A 48 1.54 9.06 -4.95
N ILE A 49 1.28 8.30 -3.88
CA ILE A 49 1.57 8.72 -2.52
C ILE A 49 3.07 8.62 -2.29
N THR A 50 3.68 9.73 -1.87
CA THR A 50 5.12 9.80 -1.56
C THR A 50 5.39 10.31 -0.15
N SER A 51 4.40 10.96 0.47
CA SER A 51 4.51 11.52 1.81
C SER A 51 4.10 10.49 2.87
N PRO A 52 4.93 10.24 3.91
CA PRO A 52 4.51 9.46 5.06
C PRO A 52 3.25 10.01 5.72
N THR A 53 3.08 11.34 5.78
CA THR A 53 1.90 11.97 6.39
C THR A 53 0.59 11.62 5.69
N GLU A 54 0.64 11.42 4.37
CA GLU A 54 -0.50 11.02 3.55
C GLU A 54 -0.79 9.53 3.74
N GLU A 55 0.24 8.68 3.71
CA GLU A 55 0.13 7.25 3.99
C GLU A 55 -0.43 6.96 5.39
N PHE A 56 -0.04 7.76 6.40
CA PHE A 56 -0.54 7.65 7.77
C PHE A 56 -2.06 7.79 7.88
N GLN A 57 -2.78 8.35 6.91
CA GLN A 57 -4.25 8.38 6.94
C GLN A 57 -4.87 7.00 6.69
N PHE A 58 -4.15 6.09 6.02
CA PHE A 58 -4.70 4.82 5.52
C PHE A 58 -4.26 3.59 6.32
N ILE A 59 -3.43 3.76 7.35
CA ILE A 59 -3.02 2.67 8.23
C ILE A 59 -4.12 2.30 9.24
N VAL A 60 -4.03 1.07 9.78
CA VAL A 60 -5.02 0.48 10.71
C VAL A 60 -5.34 1.40 11.90
N THR A 61 -4.31 2.00 12.51
CA THR A 61 -4.48 2.85 13.69
C THR A 61 -5.28 4.11 13.39
N ARG A 62 -5.06 4.74 12.23
CA ARG A 62 -5.68 6.01 11.89
C ARG A 62 -7.03 5.84 11.21
N LEU A 63 -7.13 4.89 10.28
CA LEU A 63 -8.34 4.68 9.48
C LEU A 63 -9.43 3.95 10.28
N LEU A 64 -9.05 2.92 11.03
CA LEU A 64 -10.01 1.99 11.66
C LEU A 64 -10.07 2.11 13.18
N SER A 65 -9.21 2.94 13.78
CA SER A 65 -8.97 2.94 15.23
C SER A 65 -8.68 1.54 15.76
N GLY A 66 -8.01 0.69 14.96
CA GLY A 66 -7.86 -0.74 15.21
C GLY A 66 -7.44 -1.15 16.63
N PRO A 67 -6.50 -0.46 17.30
CA PRO A 67 -6.10 -0.79 18.66
C PRO A 67 -7.24 -0.83 19.70
N THR A 68 -8.36 -0.17 19.46
CA THR A 68 -9.49 -0.17 20.41
C THR A 68 -10.32 -1.45 20.36
N TRP A 69 -10.23 -2.24 19.28
CA TRP A 69 -11.12 -3.40 19.09
C TRP A 69 -10.45 -4.63 18.46
N LEU A 70 -9.45 -4.48 17.58
CA LEU A 70 -8.79 -5.65 16.96
C LEU A 70 -8.07 -6.52 17.97
N GLY A 71 -7.55 -5.94 19.06
CA GLY A 71 -6.83 -6.68 20.10
C GLY A 71 -7.66 -7.78 20.78
N SER A 72 -8.99 -7.67 20.79
CA SER A 72 -9.88 -8.68 21.38
C SER A 72 -10.24 -9.83 20.43
N THR A 73 -9.90 -9.69 19.14
CA THR A 73 -10.30 -10.66 18.10
C THR A 73 -9.35 -11.85 17.96
N ASN A 74 -8.19 -11.82 18.61
CA ASN A 74 -7.05 -12.72 18.38
C ASN A 74 -6.52 -12.73 16.94
N VAL A 75 -6.94 -11.80 16.08
CA VAL A 75 -6.38 -11.62 14.73
C VAL A 75 -5.10 -10.77 14.83
N PRO A 76 -3.95 -11.24 14.33
CA PRO A 76 -2.73 -10.44 14.30
C PRO A 76 -2.88 -9.20 13.40
N PHE A 77 -2.44 -8.03 13.89
CA PHE A 77 -2.40 -6.80 13.07
C PHE A 77 -1.20 -5.94 13.41
N THR A 78 -0.73 -5.14 12.45
CA THR A 78 0.38 -4.20 12.60
C THR A 78 -0.12 -2.78 12.86
N SER A 79 0.41 -2.12 13.91
CA SER A 79 0.15 -0.70 14.22
C SER A 79 1.27 0.22 13.72
N VAL A 80 1.12 1.54 13.92
CA VAL A 80 2.00 2.67 13.51
C VAL A 80 3.51 2.46 13.69
N ASN A 81 3.96 1.51 14.50
CA ASN A 81 5.37 1.26 14.80
C ASN A 81 5.86 -0.14 14.39
N GLY A 82 5.15 -0.84 13.51
CA GLY A 82 5.50 -2.23 13.18
C GLY A 82 5.22 -3.23 14.31
N LEU A 83 4.63 -2.77 15.43
CA LEU A 83 4.22 -3.62 16.52
C LEU A 83 3.01 -4.45 16.07
N VAL A 84 3.21 -5.76 16.00
CA VAL A 84 2.12 -6.72 15.84
C VAL A 84 1.41 -6.86 17.20
N ILE A 85 0.14 -6.47 17.26
CA ILE A 85 -0.68 -6.60 18.46
C ILE A 85 -1.61 -7.79 18.22
N GLY A 86 -1.34 -8.91 18.88
CA GLY A 86 -2.10 -10.16 18.79
C GLY A 86 -1.58 -11.14 19.87
N ASN A 87 -2.47 -11.90 20.48
CA ASN A 87 -2.25 -12.72 21.69
C ASN A 87 -0.99 -13.62 21.62
N PRO A 88 -0.08 -13.61 22.62
CA PRO A 88 1.17 -14.36 22.58
C PRO A 88 0.97 -15.81 23.03
N LEU A 89 0.41 -16.65 22.16
CA LEU A 89 0.61 -18.09 22.26
C LEU A 89 1.42 -18.54 21.03
N GLY A 90 2.73 -18.29 21.10
CA GLY A 90 3.72 -18.96 20.25
C GLY A 90 4.18 -18.22 18.99
N ALA A 91 4.85 -17.08 19.13
CA ALA A 91 5.79 -16.60 18.10
C ALA A 91 6.80 -15.60 18.69
N LEU A 92 7.83 -16.13 19.37
CA LEU A 92 9.13 -15.46 19.42
C LEU A 92 9.81 -15.67 18.07
N TRP A 93 9.42 -14.88 17.07
CA TRP A 93 10.22 -14.71 15.86
C TRP A 93 10.49 -13.23 15.72
N GLY A 94 11.77 -12.93 15.54
CA GLY A 94 12.34 -11.59 15.62
C GLY A 94 11.58 -10.56 14.78
N VAL A 95 11.82 -9.31 15.13
CA VAL A 95 11.39 -8.12 14.40
C VAL A 95 11.99 -8.18 12.99
N ASN A 96 11.38 -8.97 12.12
CA ASN A 96 11.37 -8.68 10.70
C ASN A 96 10.33 -7.57 10.59
N THR A 97 10.79 -6.33 10.76
CA THR A 97 10.27 -5.28 9.89
C THR A 97 10.12 -5.94 8.54
N PHE A 98 8.91 -5.98 7.96
CA PHE A 98 8.83 -6.12 6.51
C PHE A 98 9.96 -5.25 5.99
N PRO A 99 10.93 -5.80 5.22
CA PRO A 99 11.90 -4.94 4.61
C PRO A 99 11.04 -3.87 3.96
N THR A 100 11.18 -2.63 4.41
CA THR A 100 11.07 -1.57 3.44
C THR A 100 12.14 -2.00 2.46
N HIS A 101 11.74 -2.76 1.45
CA HIS A 101 12.50 -2.84 0.23
C HIS A 101 12.34 -1.43 -0.27
N ARG A 102 13.18 -0.56 0.32
CA ARG A 102 13.48 0.77 -0.12
C ARG A 102 13.66 0.58 -1.62
N ARG A 103 13.13 1.52 -2.39
CA ARG A 103 13.44 1.66 -3.80
C ARG A 103 14.96 1.73 -3.89
N THR A 104 15.62 0.59 -3.93
CA THR A 104 17.01 0.46 -4.24
C THR A 104 16.95 0.36 -5.74
N ASP A 105 17.36 1.46 -6.36
CA ASP A 105 17.74 1.51 -7.75
C ASP A 105 18.97 0.61 -7.91
N ASP A 106 18.79 -0.70 -7.72
CA ASP A 106 19.83 -1.69 -7.90
C ASP A 106 19.84 -2.00 -9.39
N GLY A 107 20.66 -1.22 -10.09
CA GLY A 107 20.94 -1.37 -11.49
C GLY A 107 21.15 -2.84 -11.84
N CYS A 108 20.28 -3.36 -12.70
CA CYS A 108 20.57 -4.57 -13.45
C CYS A 108 21.62 -4.18 -14.49
N SER A 109 22.89 -4.22 -14.09
CA SER A 109 24.04 -3.96 -14.95
C SER A 109 24.54 -5.24 -15.61
N HIS A 110 23.67 -6.22 -15.90
CA HIS A 110 23.98 -7.34 -16.79
C HIS A 110 22.69 -7.79 -17.51
N CYS A 111 22.36 -7.07 -18.58
CA CYS A 111 21.66 -7.66 -19.72
C CYS A 111 22.74 -8.25 -20.65
N SER A 112 22.79 -9.57 -20.78
CA SER A 112 23.31 -10.31 -21.92
C SER A 112 22.56 -11.63 -22.00
#